data_AF-A0A975B631-F1
#
_entry.id   AF-A0A975B631-F1
#
_cell.length_a   1.000
_cell.length_b   1.000
_cell.length_c   1.000
_cell.angle_alpha   90.00
_cell.angle_beta   90.00
_cell.angle_gamma   90.00
#
_symmetry.space_group_name_H-M   'P 1'
#
loop_
_entity.id
_entity.type
_entity.pdbx_description
1 polymer ?
#
loop_
_entity_poly.entity_id
_entity_poly.type
_entity_poly.pdbx_seq_one_letter_code
_entity_poly.pdbx_strand_id
1 'polypeptide(L)'
;MTVYTLETLPQYWATTQNNLGLALKEQALIAPKEKKEDLFNQAVTAFKLALEVRTREHLPYDWEQTKNNLEETYKAMEEWKKAE
;
A
#
# COMPACT_ATOMS: atom_id res chain seq x y z
N MET A 1 14.42 31.15 6.82
CA MET A 1 14.41 30.19 5.69
C MET A 1 14.67 28.82 6.28
N THR A 2 13.60 28.09 6.61
CA THR A 2 13.72 26.73 7.16
C THR A 2 14.12 25.80 6.02
N VAL A 3 15.36 25.31 6.07
CA VAL A 3 15.87 24.36 5.10
C VAL A 3 15.35 22.98 5.53
N TYR A 4 14.36 22.46 4.80
CA TYR A 4 13.88 21.09 4.95
C TYR A 4 15.06 20.14 4.70
N THR A 5 15.58 19.53 5.77
CA THR A 5 16.78 18.69 5.74
C THR A 5 16.40 17.31 6.25
N LEU A 6 16.43 16.28 5.41
CA LEU A 6 16.40 14.83 5.77
C LEU A 6 15.25 14.29 6.67
N GLU A 7 14.52 15.12 7.40
CA GLU A 7 13.43 14.76 8.34
C GLU A 7 12.19 14.21 7.63
N THR A 8 12.06 14.44 6.33
CA THR A 8 10.95 13.95 5.49
C THR A 8 11.26 12.64 4.77
N LEU A 9 12.49 12.13 4.86
CA LEU A 9 12.88 10.84 4.26
C LEU A 9 11.95 9.68 4.65
N PRO A 10 11.51 9.51 5.92
CA PRO A 10 10.57 8.44 6.26
C PRO A 10 9.20 8.62 5.58
N GLN A 11 8.71 9.86 5.46
CA GLN A 11 7.41 10.14 4.82
C GLN A 11 7.45 9.88 3.32
N TYR A 12 8.54 10.26 2.66
CA TYR A 12 8.76 9.95 1.25
C TYR A 12 8.90 8.45 1.02
N TRP A 13 9.66 7.75 1.87
CA TRP A 13 9.74 6.29 1.81
C TRP A 13 8.38 5.62 1.98
N ALA A 14 7.56 6.07 2.93
CA ALA A 14 6.20 5.56 3.13
C ALA A 14 5.30 5.84 1.91
N THR A 15 5.48 6.99 1.27
CA THR A 15 4.79 7.35 0.03
C THR A 15 5.21 6.42 -1.12
N THR A 16 6.50 6.11 -1.23
CA THR A 16 7.01 5.13 -2.20
C THR A 16 6.41 3.75 -1.94
N GLN A 17 6.34 3.31 -0.68
CA GLN A 17 5.73 2.03 -0.31
C GLN A 17 4.24 1.99 -0.64
N ASN A 18 3.47 3.06 -0.35
CA ASN A 18 2.07 3.14 -0.73
C ASN A 18 1.87 3.08 -2.25
N ASN A 19 2.71 3.79 -3.02
CA ASN A 19 2.61 3.78 -4.48
C ASN A 19 3.01 2.42 -5.08
N LEU A 20 4.00 1.76 -4.49
CA LEU A 20 4.36 0.39 -4.84
C LEU A 20 3.20 -0.57 -4.57
N GLY A 21 2.55 -0.45 -3.40
CA GLY A 21 1.37 -1.23 -3.05
C GLY A 21 0.23 -1.06 -4.07
N LEU A 22 -0.03 0.18 -4.49
CA LEU A 22 -1.04 0.47 -5.53
C LEU A 22 -0.67 -0.19 -6.86
N ALA A 23 0.56 -0.01 -7.33
CA ALA A 23 1.01 -0.59 -8.60
C ALA A 23 0.92 -2.13 -8.58
N LEU A 24 1.30 -2.77 -7.47
CA LEU A 24 1.20 -4.22 -7.29
C LEU A 24 -0.26 -4.69 -7.23
N LYS A 25 -1.16 -3.96 -6.56
CA LYS A 25 -2.60 -4.24 -6.55
C LYS A 25 -3.17 -4.22 -7.97
N GLU A 26 -2.91 -3.15 -8.72
CA GLU A 26 -3.38 -3.01 -10.11
C GLU A 26 -2.79 -4.11 -11.01
N GLN A 27 -1.51 -4.45 -10.82
CA GLN A 27 -0.89 -5.56 -11.54
C GLN A 27 -1.54 -6.90 -11.20
N ALA A 28 -1.85 -7.14 -9.92
CA ALA A 28 -2.52 -8.37 -9.47
C ALA A 28 -3.90 -8.51 -10.12
N LEU A 29 -4.67 -7.43 -10.29
CA LEU A 29 -6.01 -7.48 -10.88
C LEU A 29 -6.02 -8.05 -12.30
N ILE A 30 -4.96 -7.82 -13.08
CA ILE A 30 -4.83 -8.27 -14.49
C ILE A 30 -3.88 -9.47 -14.66
N ALA A 31 -3.25 -9.94 -13.59
CA ALA A 31 -2.27 -11.02 -13.67
C ALA A 31 -2.93 -12.41 -13.86
N PRO A 32 -2.20 -13.38 -14.46
CA PRO A 32 -2.58 -14.79 -14.41
C PRO A 32 -2.77 -15.29 -12.98
N LYS A 33 -3.62 -16.30 -12.82
CA LYS A 33 -4.02 -16.86 -11.51
C LYS A 33 -2.81 -17.25 -10.66
N GLU A 34 -1.78 -17.82 -11.28
CA GLU A 34 -0.57 -18.33 -10.63
C GLU A 34 0.28 -17.23 -9.98
N LYS A 35 0.12 -15.98 -10.41
CA LYS A 35 0.85 -14.82 -9.88
C LYS A 35 0.00 -13.92 -8.97
N LYS A 36 -1.31 -14.11 -8.98
CA LYS A 36 -2.25 -13.18 -8.34
C LYS A 36 -2.04 -13.10 -6.83
N GLU A 37 -1.94 -14.25 -6.18
CA GLU A 37 -1.77 -14.32 -4.72
C GLU A 37 -0.45 -13.66 -4.27
N ASP A 38 0.64 -13.95 -4.97
CA ASP A 38 1.94 -13.35 -4.67
C ASP A 38 1.92 -11.82 -4.84
N LEU A 39 1.38 -11.31 -5.95
CA LEU A 39 1.29 -9.87 -6.19
C LEU A 39 0.40 -9.16 -5.16
N PHE A 40 -0.74 -9.73 -4.78
CA PHE A 40 -1.58 -9.18 -3.72
C PHE A 40 -0.86 -9.17 -2.36
N ASN A 41 -0.14 -10.24 -2.02
CA ASN A 41 0.62 -10.30 -0.77
C ASN A 41 1.75 -9.26 -0.73
N GLN A 42 2.43 -9.02 -1.86
CA GLN A 42 3.42 -7.96 -1.98
C GLN A 42 2.76 -6.57 -1.82
N ALA A 43 1.59 -6.34 -2.42
CA ALA A 43 0.84 -5.10 -2.26
C ALA A 43 0.47 -4.83 -0.79
N VAL A 44 -0.07 -5.85 -0.11
CA VAL A 44 -0.39 -5.80 1.34
C VAL A 44 0.85 -5.47 2.16
N THR A 45 1.99 -6.07 1.84
CA THR A 45 3.27 -5.81 2.54
C THR A 45 3.71 -4.37 2.38
N ALA A 46 3.66 -3.84 1.16
CA ALA A 46 4.03 -2.45 0.88
C ALA A 46 3.11 -1.45 1.61
N PHE A 47 1.79 -1.68 1.62
CA PHE A 47 0.88 -0.83 2.40
C PHE A 47 1.12 -0.90 3.91
N LYS A 48 1.42 -2.08 4.46
CA LYS A 48 1.77 -2.23 5.88
C LYS A 48 3.04 -1.47 6.24
N LEU A 49 4.07 -1.55 5.39
CA LEU A 49 5.30 -0.77 5.57
C LEU A 49 5.03 0.74 5.54
N ALA A 50 4.18 1.21 4.63
CA ALA A 50 3.78 2.62 4.59
C ALA A 50 3.06 3.06 5.89
N LEU A 51 2.24 2.20 6.48
CA LEU A 51 1.51 2.45 7.73
C LEU A 51 2.40 2.46 8.99
N GLU A 52 3.64 1.94 8.93
CA GLU A 52 4.60 2.08 10.04
C GLU A 52 5.05 3.53 10.25
N VAL A 53 5.02 4.33 9.17
CA VAL A 53 5.39 5.76 9.22
C VAL A 53 4.15 6.66 9.16
N ARG A 54 3.21 6.36 8.26
CA ARG A 54 1.95 7.09 8.14
C ARG A 54 1.06 6.64 9.28
N THR A 55 1.13 7.33 10.41
CA THR A 55 0.31 7.04 11.60
C THR A 55 -0.85 8.02 11.68
N ARG A 56 -1.92 7.62 12.39
CA ARG A 56 -3.09 8.48 12.57
C ARG A 56 -2.75 9.79 13.28
N GLU A 57 -1.74 9.77 14.16
CA GLU A 57 -1.33 10.89 14.99
C GLU A 57 -0.49 11.93 14.22
N HIS A 58 0.41 11.47 13.34
CA HIS A 58 1.36 12.35 12.65
C HIS A 58 0.95 12.68 11.22
N LEU A 59 0.25 11.77 10.54
CA LEU A 59 -0.13 11.86 9.13
C LEU A 59 -1.54 11.28 8.92
N PRO A 60 -2.59 11.86 9.55
CA PRO A 60 -3.93 11.28 9.57
C PRO A 60 -4.51 11.03 8.18
N TYR A 61 -4.29 11.97 7.25
CA TYR A 61 -4.78 11.87 5.88
C TYR A 61 -4.09 10.75 5.11
N ASP A 62 -2.75 10.72 5.13
CA ASP A 62 -1.99 9.67 4.45
C ASP A 62 -2.22 8.27 5.07
N TRP A 63 -2.40 8.20 6.39
CA TRP A 63 -2.76 6.96 7.08
C TRP A 63 -4.10 6.43 6.60
N GLU A 64 -5.13 7.29 6.55
CA GLU A 64 -6.47 6.90 6.08
C GLU A 64 -6.44 6.42 4.62
N GLN A 65 -5.75 7.16 3.73
CA GLN A 65 -5.57 6.73 2.35
C GLN A 65 -4.90 5.36 2.24
N THR A 66 -3.80 5.16 2.97
CA THR A 66 -3.05 3.89 2.92
C THR A 66 -3.88 2.74 3.49
N LYS A 67 -4.66 2.99 4.54
CA LYS A 67 -5.60 2.02 5.12
C LYS A 67 -6.71 1.65 4.14
N ASN A 68 -7.31 2.62 3.46
CA ASN A 68 -8.34 2.37 2.45
C ASN A 68 -7.79 1.53 1.30
N ASN A 69 -6.58 1.84 0.80
CA ASN A 69 -5.93 1.04 -0.24
C ASN A 69 -5.67 -0.41 0.23
N LEU A 70 -5.27 -0.60 1.49
CA LEU A 70 -5.10 -1.92 2.08
C LEU A 70 -6.43 -2.69 2.18
N GLU A 71 -7.51 -2.02 2.59
CA GLU A 71 -8.85 -2.61 2.67
C GLU A 71 -9.37 -3.01 1.28
N GLU A 72 -9.21 -2.15 0.27
CA GLU A 72 -9.51 -2.48 -1.13
C GLU A 72 -8.73 -3.70 -1.62
N THR A 73 -7.45 -3.80 -1.25
CA THR A 73 -6.61 -4.93 -1.62
C THR A 73 -7.14 -6.24 -1.03
N TYR A 74 -7.52 -6.25 0.25
CA TYR A 74 -8.13 -7.45 0.86
C TYR A 74 -9.48 -7.81 0.24
N LYS A 75 -10.32 -6.83 -0.08
CA LYS A 75 -11.59 -7.09 -0.79
C LYS A 75 -11.34 -7.74 -2.15
N ALA A 76 -10.40 -7.20 -2.92
CA ALA A 76 -10.02 -7.77 -4.23
C ALA A 76 -9.46 -9.21 -4.11
N MET A 77 -8.67 -9.49 -3.08
CA MET A 77 -8.20 -10.85 -2.78
C MET A 77 -9.36 -11.80 -2.48
N GLU A 78 -10.31 -11.37 -1.64
CA GLU A 78 -11.47 -12.17 -1.26
C GLU A 78 -12.38 -12.46 -2.47
N GLU A 79 -12.67 -11.44 -3.28
CA GLU A 79 -13.46 -11.59 -4.51
C GLU A 79 -12.80 -12.55 -5.49
N TRP A 80 -11.49 -12.43 -5.69
CA TRP A 80 -10.75 -13.36 -6.53
C TRP A 80 -10.79 -14.80 -5.99
N LYS A 81 -10.55 -15.01 -4.69
CA LYS A 81 -10.59 -16.34 -4.05
C LYS A 81 -11.98 -16.98 -4.11
N LYS A 82 -13.05 -16.19 -4.15
CA LYS A 82 -14.43 -16.67 -4.33
C LYS A 82 -14.74 -17.04 -5.78
N ALA A 83 -14.03 -16.45 -6.75
CA ALA A 83 -14.22 -16.69 -8.17
C ALA A 83 -13.36 -17.85 -8.71
N GLU A 84 -12.44 -18.37 -7.90
CA GLU A 84 -11.69 -19.62 -8.12
C GLU A 84 -12.53 -20.86 -7.79
#